data_AF-A0A7X1C7V0-F1
#
_entry.id   AF-A0A7X1C7V0-F1
#
_cell.length_a   1.000
_cell.length_b   1.000
_cell.length_c   1.000
_cell.angle_alpha   90.00
_cell.angle_beta   90.00
_cell.angle_gamma   90.00
#
_symmetry.space_group_name_H-M   'P 1'
#
loop_
_entity.id
_entity.type
_entity.pdbx_description
1 polymer ?
#
loop_
_entity_poly.entity_id
_entity_poly.type
_entity_poly.pdbx_seq_one_letter_code
_entity_poly.pdbx_strand_id
1 'polypeptide(L)'
;MEQLFDILPSEWAERFLETEKERIVLHFKDSGTLSLLQSKAGGRGYLPKEQGYPVTEEGKPLSLLAQINFSEMPQMENYPEFGLLAFYIDYQDDLLGLNFDNPTKQENFRVFFFEDLGSESLTAEEQDSFFADVAKTDFYPVVNGEFKISGQVSDQILLQDSYDFENEFGQNFYELADQIFAEDEDKADELLNLAAEESQIGGYPFFTQEDPRAYTENPHHDTLLFQLASEDFEGNRMAIMWGDCGVGNFFINKQDLINRDFSNIMYNWDCS
;
A
#
# COMPACT_ATOMS: atom_id res chain seq x y z
N MET A 1 22.16 4.17 -4.18
CA MET A 1 23.38 3.45 -3.74
C MET A 1 24.60 4.35 -3.60
N GLU A 2 25.06 5.05 -4.65
CA GLU A 2 26.25 5.95 -4.52
C GLU A 2 26.05 7.05 -3.48
N GLN A 3 24.84 7.63 -3.40
CA GLN A 3 24.48 8.67 -2.44
C GLN A 3 24.67 8.26 -0.96
N LEU A 4 24.60 6.97 -0.62
CA LEU A 4 24.84 6.52 0.76
C LEU A 4 26.28 6.79 1.19
N PHE A 5 27.25 6.62 0.29
CA PHE A 5 28.66 6.86 0.58
C PHE A 5 29.02 8.35 0.65
N ASP A 6 28.16 9.22 0.12
CA ASP A 6 28.33 10.67 0.25
C ASP A 6 27.90 11.18 1.65
N ILE A 7 26.95 10.49 2.28
CA ILE A 7 26.37 10.87 3.58
C ILE A 7 27.01 10.09 4.73
N LEU A 8 27.12 8.76 4.60
CA LEU A 8 27.52 7.83 5.65
C LEU A 8 29.02 7.51 5.62
N PRO A 9 29.65 7.23 6.79
CA PRO A 9 30.92 6.52 6.83
C PRO A 9 30.82 5.17 6.10
N SER A 10 31.89 4.72 5.44
CA SER A 10 31.85 3.54 4.55
C SER A 10 31.34 2.26 5.21
N GLU A 11 31.70 2.00 6.47
CA GLU A 11 31.20 0.84 7.22
C GLU A 11 29.68 0.86 7.40
N TRP A 12 29.11 2.04 7.65
CA TRP A 12 27.66 2.20 7.76
C TRP A 12 26.99 2.13 6.39
N ALA A 13 27.55 2.77 5.36
CA ALA A 13 27.02 2.65 4.00
C ALA A 13 26.94 1.18 3.56
N GLU A 14 27.98 0.39 3.82
CA GLU A 14 27.99 -1.06 3.57
C GLU A 14 26.91 -1.79 4.38
N ARG A 15 26.76 -1.47 5.67
CA ARG A 15 25.73 -2.07 6.54
C ARG A 15 24.31 -1.77 6.06
N PHE A 16 24.02 -0.56 5.58
CA PHE A 16 22.74 -0.21 4.99
C PHE A 16 22.50 -0.94 3.67
N LEU A 17 23.52 -1.14 2.84
CA LEU A 17 23.41 -1.93 1.60
C LEU A 17 23.06 -3.39 1.86
N GLU A 18 23.41 -3.96 3.02
CA GLU A 18 22.99 -5.33 3.38
C GLU A 18 21.48 -5.46 3.61
N THR A 19 20.77 -4.34 3.80
CA THR A 19 19.31 -4.30 3.95
C THR A 19 18.55 -4.25 2.62
N GLU A 20 19.27 -4.31 1.51
CA GLU A 20 18.66 -4.21 0.18
C GLU A 20 17.58 -5.29 -0.03
N LYS A 21 16.38 -4.83 -0.41
CA LYS A 21 15.21 -5.68 -0.61
C LYS A 21 14.52 -5.33 -1.91
N GLU A 22 14.20 -6.37 -2.69
CA GLU A 22 13.44 -6.23 -3.93
C GLU A 22 12.00 -5.77 -3.63
N ARG A 23 11.50 -4.88 -4.49
CA ARG A 23 10.11 -4.43 -4.50
C ARG A 23 9.64 -4.16 -5.93
N ILE A 24 8.33 -4.03 -6.11
CA ILE A 24 7.74 -3.48 -7.33
C ILE A 24 7.23 -2.08 -7.04
N VAL A 25 7.88 -1.07 -7.62
CA VAL A 25 7.39 0.31 -7.61
C VAL A 25 6.23 0.42 -8.59
N LEU A 26 5.17 1.09 -8.17
CA LEU A 26 3.95 1.25 -8.96
C LEU A 26 3.90 2.66 -9.57
N HIS A 27 3.59 2.71 -10.85
CA HIS A 27 3.38 3.94 -11.59
C HIS A 27 1.95 4.02 -12.10
N PHE A 28 1.40 5.22 -12.10
CA PHE A 28 0.01 5.47 -12.46
C PHE A 28 -0.09 6.32 -13.72
N LYS A 29 -1.12 6.05 -14.51
CA LYS A 29 -1.39 6.82 -15.72
C LYS A 29 -2.88 6.89 -16.02
N ASP A 30 -3.38 8.10 -16.25
CA ASP A 30 -4.67 8.27 -16.91
C ASP A 30 -4.60 7.71 -18.34
N SER A 31 -5.32 6.61 -18.55
CA SER A 31 -5.34 5.86 -19.80
C SER A 31 -6.77 5.73 -20.36
N GLY A 32 -7.70 6.58 -19.91
CA GLY A 32 -9.11 6.48 -20.26
C GLY A 32 -9.76 5.22 -19.70
N THR A 33 -10.72 4.65 -20.43
CA THR A 33 -11.50 3.50 -19.96
C THR A 33 -10.64 2.24 -19.81
N LEU A 34 -10.60 1.69 -18.60
CA LEU A 34 -9.92 0.43 -18.30
C LEU A 34 -10.92 -0.71 -18.18
N SER A 35 -10.53 -1.90 -18.63
CA SER A 35 -11.33 -3.10 -18.40
C SER A 35 -11.35 -3.49 -16.91
N LEU A 36 -12.32 -4.31 -16.51
CA LEU A 36 -12.44 -4.78 -15.12
C LEU A 36 -11.26 -5.64 -14.66
N LEU A 37 -10.46 -6.20 -15.58
CA LEU A 37 -9.35 -7.11 -15.25
C LEU A 37 -7.97 -6.43 -15.20
N GLN A 38 -7.88 -5.15 -15.55
CA GLN A 38 -6.60 -4.43 -15.60
C GLN A 38 -6.21 -3.88 -14.24
N SER A 39 -4.91 -3.88 -13.95
CA SER A 39 -4.36 -3.25 -12.76
C SER A 39 -4.67 -1.76 -12.77
N LYS A 40 -5.30 -1.28 -11.70
CA LYS A 40 -5.80 0.10 -11.61
C LYS A 40 -5.93 0.60 -10.18
N ALA A 41 -5.86 1.91 -10.00
CA ALA A 41 -6.31 2.61 -8.81
C ALA A 41 -7.66 3.28 -9.09
N GLY A 42 -8.60 3.16 -8.15
CA GLY A 42 -9.96 3.69 -8.28
C GLY A 42 -10.82 2.97 -9.33
N GLY A 43 -11.98 3.56 -9.63
CA GLY A 43 -12.90 3.08 -10.66
C GLY A 43 -13.70 1.83 -10.27
N ARG A 44 -13.84 0.91 -11.23
CA ARG A 44 -14.59 -0.37 -11.10
C ARG A 44 -13.71 -1.55 -11.48
N GLY A 45 -13.80 -2.60 -10.69
CA GLY A 45 -12.90 -3.76 -10.76
C GLY A 45 -13.61 -5.05 -11.13
N TYR A 46 -12.84 -6.12 -11.25
CA TYR A 46 -13.37 -7.45 -11.45
C TYR A 46 -14.00 -7.96 -10.16
N LEU A 47 -15.25 -8.36 -10.23
CA LEU A 47 -15.98 -8.86 -9.09
C LEU A 47 -17.01 -9.89 -9.55
N PRO A 48 -16.76 -11.21 -9.35
CA PRO A 48 -17.69 -12.25 -9.76
C PRO A 48 -19.09 -12.03 -9.21
N LYS A 49 -20.14 -12.28 -10.00
CA LYS A 49 -21.53 -12.12 -9.54
C LYS A 49 -21.86 -12.95 -8.31
N GLU A 50 -21.26 -14.13 -8.19
CA GLU A 50 -21.43 -15.03 -7.03
C GLU A 50 -20.79 -14.48 -5.75
N GLN A 51 -19.76 -13.63 -5.86
CA GLN A 51 -19.13 -12.97 -4.73
C GLN A 51 -20.05 -11.90 -4.11
N GLY A 52 -20.88 -11.26 -4.93
CA GLY A 52 -21.65 -10.08 -4.55
C GLY A 52 -20.78 -8.83 -4.38
N TYR A 53 -21.44 -7.68 -4.19
CA TYR A 53 -20.75 -6.41 -3.98
C TYR A 53 -20.32 -6.24 -2.52
N PRO A 54 -19.07 -5.82 -2.21
CA PRO A 54 -18.62 -5.64 -0.84
C PRO A 54 -19.31 -4.44 -0.18
N VAL A 55 -19.83 -4.66 1.02
CA VAL A 55 -20.51 -3.64 1.84
C VAL A 55 -20.04 -3.69 3.29
N THR A 56 -20.21 -2.60 4.02
CA THR A 56 -20.04 -2.55 5.49
C THR A 56 -21.13 -3.36 6.20
N GLU A 57 -21.04 -3.49 7.53
CA GLU A 57 -22.10 -4.12 8.34
C GLU A 57 -23.45 -3.39 8.21
N GLU A 58 -23.44 -2.07 8.01
CA GLU A 58 -24.62 -1.24 7.78
C GLU A 58 -25.14 -1.31 6.34
N GLY A 59 -24.46 -2.06 5.46
CA GLY A 59 -24.82 -2.22 4.05
C GLY A 59 -24.36 -1.07 3.15
N LYS A 60 -23.45 -0.20 3.62
CA LYS A 60 -22.87 0.85 2.78
C LYS A 60 -21.89 0.22 1.75
N PRO A 61 -21.91 0.62 0.48
CA PRO A 61 -21.00 0.08 -0.52
C PRO A 61 -19.56 0.50 -0.28
N LEU A 62 -18.63 -0.47 -0.32
CA LEU A 62 -17.20 -0.18 -0.31
C LEU A 62 -16.70 0.24 -1.70
N SER A 63 -15.71 1.11 -1.73
CA SER A 63 -15.12 1.63 -2.98
C SER A 63 -13.82 0.90 -3.30
N LEU A 64 -13.61 0.58 -4.57
CA LEU A 64 -12.34 0.01 -5.03
C LEU A 64 -11.23 1.06 -4.86
N LEU A 65 -10.26 0.75 -3.99
CA LEU A 65 -9.05 1.54 -3.81
C LEU A 65 -8.07 1.26 -4.95
N ALA A 66 -7.75 -0.01 -5.14
CA ALA A 66 -6.89 -0.50 -6.21
C ALA A 66 -7.14 -1.98 -6.46
N GLN A 67 -6.75 -2.44 -7.64
CA GLN A 67 -6.57 -3.85 -7.93
C GLN A 67 -5.29 -4.07 -8.72
N ILE A 68 -4.65 -5.21 -8.47
CA ILE A 68 -3.42 -5.66 -9.10
C ILE A 68 -3.70 -6.99 -9.78
N ASN A 69 -3.57 -7.01 -11.11
CA ASN A 69 -3.51 -8.25 -11.87
C ASN A 69 -2.04 -8.68 -11.94
N PHE A 70 -1.68 -9.75 -11.24
CA PHE A 70 -0.28 -10.19 -11.16
C PHE A 70 0.29 -10.63 -12.52
N SER A 71 -0.57 -10.93 -13.51
CA SER A 71 -0.12 -11.22 -14.88
C SER A 71 0.37 -9.97 -15.63
N GLU A 72 0.05 -8.76 -15.12
CA GLU A 72 0.51 -7.48 -15.66
C GLU A 72 1.70 -6.89 -14.89
N MET A 73 2.13 -7.55 -13.80
CA MET A 73 3.24 -7.11 -12.97
C MET A 73 4.52 -7.91 -13.27
N PRO A 74 5.70 -7.31 -13.02
CA PRO A 74 6.92 -8.10 -12.92
C PRO A 74 6.78 -9.22 -11.89
N GLN A 75 7.49 -10.33 -12.13
CA GLN A 75 7.51 -11.43 -11.19
C GLN A 75 8.45 -11.09 -10.04
N MET A 76 8.05 -11.44 -8.81
CA MET A 76 8.81 -11.19 -7.59
C MET A 76 8.69 -12.40 -6.67
N GLU A 77 9.76 -12.74 -5.97
CA GLU A 77 9.81 -13.94 -5.14
C GLU A 77 8.68 -13.93 -4.09
N ASN A 78 8.00 -15.06 -3.91
CA ASN A 78 6.90 -15.27 -2.95
C ASN A 78 5.58 -14.57 -3.29
N TYR A 79 5.51 -13.71 -4.31
CA TYR A 79 4.26 -13.10 -4.75
C TYR A 79 3.56 -13.97 -5.81
N PRO A 80 2.23 -13.89 -5.96
CA PRO A 80 1.52 -14.65 -6.99
C PRO A 80 2.00 -14.28 -8.40
N GLU A 81 2.13 -15.27 -9.27
CA GLU A 81 2.47 -15.07 -10.69
C GLU A 81 1.24 -14.68 -11.54
N PHE A 82 0.04 -14.99 -11.03
CA PHE A 82 -1.25 -14.77 -11.68
C PHE A 82 -2.34 -14.56 -10.62
N GLY A 83 -3.53 -14.18 -11.09
CA GLY A 83 -4.67 -13.84 -10.26
C GLY A 83 -4.78 -12.32 -10.07
N LEU A 84 -5.91 -11.91 -9.50
CA LEU A 84 -6.26 -10.51 -9.30
C LEU A 84 -6.51 -10.25 -7.82
N LEU A 85 -5.71 -9.36 -7.23
CA LEU A 85 -5.84 -8.90 -5.86
C LEU A 85 -6.53 -7.54 -5.85
N ALA A 86 -7.64 -7.40 -5.15
CA ALA A 86 -8.43 -6.16 -5.11
C ALA A 86 -8.63 -5.69 -3.67
N PHE A 87 -8.44 -4.39 -3.46
CA PHE A 87 -8.56 -3.70 -2.18
C PHE A 87 -9.74 -2.74 -2.24
N TYR A 88 -10.66 -2.87 -1.29
CA TYR A 88 -11.82 -2.02 -1.13
C TYR A 88 -11.80 -1.35 0.24
N ILE A 89 -12.17 -0.07 0.31
CA ILE A 89 -12.25 0.69 1.58
C ILE A 89 -13.52 1.55 1.63
N ASP A 90 -13.89 2.02 2.82
CA ASP A 90 -15.08 2.84 3.01
C ASP A 90 -14.77 4.33 2.80
N TYR A 91 -15.13 4.86 1.62
CA TYR A 91 -15.07 6.29 1.32
C TYR A 91 -16.19 7.11 1.99
N GLN A 92 -17.09 6.47 2.73
CA GLN A 92 -18.18 7.13 3.48
C GLN A 92 -17.91 7.18 4.99
N ASP A 93 -16.66 6.97 5.37
CA ASP A 93 -16.14 7.02 6.73
C ASP A 93 -14.94 7.97 6.77
N ASP A 94 -14.88 8.82 7.79
CA ASP A 94 -13.80 9.81 7.96
C ASP A 94 -12.45 9.13 8.21
N LEU A 95 -12.46 7.89 8.70
CA LEU A 95 -11.28 7.06 8.91
C LEU A 95 -10.94 6.17 7.71
N LEU A 96 -11.63 6.35 6.57
CA LEU A 96 -11.40 5.58 5.35
C LEU A 96 -11.48 4.06 5.56
N GLY A 97 -12.30 3.62 6.52
CA GLY A 97 -12.49 2.23 6.89
C GLY A 97 -11.42 1.62 7.81
N LEU A 98 -10.48 2.42 8.31
CA LEU A 98 -9.49 1.98 9.28
C LEU A 98 -10.14 1.65 10.63
N ASN A 99 -9.74 0.52 11.21
CA ASN A 99 -10.17 0.10 12.53
C ASN A 99 -8.97 0.06 13.49
N PHE A 100 -8.83 1.08 14.35
CA PHE A 100 -7.73 1.18 15.32
C PHE A 100 -7.72 0.06 16.36
N ASP A 101 -8.89 -0.46 16.75
CA ASP A 101 -8.98 -1.52 17.76
C ASP A 101 -8.63 -2.90 17.18
N ASN A 102 -8.98 -3.12 15.92
CA ASN A 102 -8.70 -4.37 15.22
C ASN A 102 -8.45 -4.11 13.71
N PRO A 103 -7.20 -3.80 13.32
CA PRO A 103 -6.87 -3.41 11.95
C PRO A 103 -6.96 -4.56 10.95
N THR A 104 -7.26 -5.78 11.41
CA THR A 104 -7.48 -6.97 10.56
C THR A 104 -8.95 -7.25 10.27
N LYS A 105 -9.86 -6.52 10.94
CA LYS A 105 -11.30 -6.73 10.85
C LYS A 105 -11.83 -6.11 9.57
N GLN A 106 -12.02 -6.95 8.55
CA GLN A 106 -12.49 -6.56 7.22
C GLN A 106 -13.98 -6.19 7.19
N GLU A 107 -14.41 -5.24 8.01
CA GLU A 107 -15.79 -4.74 8.04
C GLU A 107 -15.94 -3.51 7.15
N ASN A 108 -15.06 -2.52 7.34
CA ASN A 108 -15.06 -1.26 6.59
C ASN A 108 -13.99 -1.24 5.48
N PHE A 109 -13.25 -2.34 5.32
CA PHE A 109 -12.42 -2.62 4.17
C PHE A 109 -12.61 -4.08 3.73
N ARG A 110 -12.17 -4.41 2.53
CA ARG A 110 -12.18 -5.78 2.03
C ARG A 110 -11.03 -6.03 1.08
N VAL A 111 -10.38 -7.18 1.23
CA VAL A 111 -9.38 -7.68 0.29
C VAL A 111 -9.89 -8.97 -0.33
N PHE A 112 -9.86 -9.03 -1.66
CA PHE A 112 -10.19 -10.23 -2.41
C PHE A 112 -9.01 -10.66 -3.26
N PHE A 113 -8.79 -11.97 -3.34
CA PHE A 113 -7.89 -12.56 -4.32
C PHE A 113 -8.67 -13.54 -5.19
N PHE A 114 -8.71 -13.27 -6.49
CA PHE A 114 -9.39 -14.09 -7.48
C PHE A 114 -8.37 -14.81 -8.35
N GLU A 115 -8.28 -16.13 -8.21
CA GLU A 115 -7.42 -16.97 -9.08
C GLU A 115 -8.07 -17.24 -10.43
N ASP A 116 -9.39 -17.45 -10.46
CA ASP A 116 -10.16 -17.66 -11.68
C ASP A 116 -10.83 -16.35 -12.13
N LEU A 117 -10.38 -15.83 -13.27
CA LEU A 117 -10.88 -14.61 -13.89
C LEU A 117 -11.88 -14.87 -15.03
N GLY A 118 -12.26 -16.13 -15.23
CA GLY A 118 -13.21 -16.55 -16.27
C GLY A 118 -14.68 -16.45 -15.87
N SER A 119 -14.97 -16.26 -14.58
CA SER A 119 -16.34 -16.16 -14.07
C SER A 119 -17.01 -14.84 -14.49
N GLU A 120 -18.35 -14.87 -14.63
CA GLU A 120 -19.12 -13.67 -14.97
C GLU A 120 -18.99 -12.62 -13.87
N SER A 121 -18.42 -11.47 -14.22
CA SER A 121 -18.26 -10.32 -13.33
C SER A 121 -19.51 -9.44 -13.35
N LEU A 122 -19.75 -8.74 -12.25
CA LEU A 122 -20.61 -7.55 -12.26
C LEU A 122 -20.06 -6.52 -13.25
N THR A 123 -20.92 -5.91 -14.06
CA THR A 123 -20.54 -4.80 -14.96
C THR A 123 -20.27 -3.52 -14.18
N ALA A 124 -19.63 -2.53 -14.81
CA ALA A 124 -19.43 -1.22 -14.19
C ALA A 124 -20.78 -0.57 -13.81
N GLU A 125 -21.79 -0.70 -14.66
CA GLU A 125 -23.14 -0.15 -14.42
C GLU A 125 -23.87 -0.88 -13.28
N GLU A 126 -23.71 -2.21 -13.17
CA GLU A 126 -24.23 -2.98 -12.04
C GLU A 126 -23.57 -2.52 -10.73
N GLN A 127 -22.26 -2.29 -10.74
CA GLN A 127 -21.52 -1.77 -9.58
C GLN A 127 -21.92 -0.32 -9.23
N ASP A 128 -22.13 0.55 -10.22
CA ASP A 128 -22.58 1.94 -10.01
C ASP A 128 -23.95 2.02 -9.32
N SER A 129 -24.82 1.03 -9.54
CA SER A 129 -26.15 0.99 -8.92
C SER A 129 -26.11 0.92 -7.39
N PHE A 130 -25.04 0.37 -6.80
CA PHE A 130 -24.87 0.32 -5.35
C PHE A 130 -24.62 1.70 -4.73
N PHE A 131 -24.13 2.66 -5.52
CA PHE A 131 -23.82 4.02 -5.07
C PHE A 131 -24.93 5.04 -5.40
N ALA A 132 -26.05 4.60 -5.99
CA ALA A 132 -27.09 5.50 -6.49
C ALA A 132 -27.67 6.44 -5.41
N ASP A 133 -27.74 5.96 -4.16
CA ASP A 133 -28.30 6.69 -3.02
C ASP A 133 -27.20 7.31 -2.10
N VAL A 134 -25.92 7.20 -2.47
CA VAL A 134 -24.81 7.76 -1.69
C VAL A 134 -24.71 9.27 -1.96
N ALA A 135 -24.81 10.08 -0.91
CA ALA A 135 -24.67 11.51 -1.03
C ALA A 135 -23.21 11.89 -1.31
N LYS A 136 -22.98 12.76 -2.30
CA LYS A 136 -21.62 13.24 -2.64
C LYS A 136 -20.91 13.97 -1.50
N THR A 137 -21.67 14.52 -0.55
CA THR A 137 -21.12 15.19 0.65
C THR A 137 -20.50 14.22 1.63
N ASP A 138 -20.90 12.96 1.55
CA ASP A 138 -20.54 11.89 2.48
C ASP A 138 -19.56 10.94 1.79
N PHE A 139 -18.85 11.40 0.75
CA PHE A 139 -17.96 10.61 -0.08
C PHE A 139 -16.60 11.29 -0.19
N TYR A 140 -15.59 10.68 0.42
CA TYR A 140 -14.22 11.17 0.54
C TYR A 140 -13.25 10.23 -0.19
N PRO A 141 -13.18 10.32 -1.53
CA PRO A 141 -12.38 9.40 -2.30
C PRO A 141 -10.88 9.66 -2.10
N VAL A 142 -10.14 8.60 -1.75
CA VAL A 142 -8.67 8.62 -1.79
C VAL A 142 -8.17 8.73 -3.23
N VAL A 143 -8.76 7.97 -4.15
CA VAL A 143 -8.40 8.01 -5.57
C VAL A 143 -9.45 8.82 -6.34
N ASN A 144 -9.07 10.00 -6.79
CA ASN A 144 -9.93 10.90 -7.55
C ASN A 144 -9.83 10.60 -9.05
N GLY A 145 -10.39 9.47 -9.46
CA GLY A 145 -10.43 9.02 -10.85
C GLY A 145 -10.27 7.52 -11.01
N GLU A 146 -9.78 7.13 -12.18
CA GLU A 146 -9.40 5.77 -12.51
C GLU A 146 -8.06 5.81 -13.24
N PHE A 147 -7.03 5.18 -12.67
CA PHE A 147 -5.67 5.26 -13.19
C PHE A 147 -5.11 3.87 -13.43
N LYS A 148 -4.51 3.66 -14.60
CA LYS A 148 -3.86 2.40 -14.92
C LYS A 148 -2.60 2.27 -14.08
N ILE A 149 -2.38 1.09 -13.50
CA ILE A 149 -1.15 0.76 -12.77
C ILE A 149 -0.20 -0.02 -13.68
N SER A 150 1.09 0.29 -13.60
CA SER A 150 2.19 -0.53 -14.13
C SER A 150 3.28 -0.68 -13.08
N GLY A 151 3.91 -1.84 -13.01
CA GLY A 151 4.98 -2.12 -12.05
C GLY A 151 6.38 -2.12 -12.68
N GLN A 152 7.37 -1.70 -11.89
CA GLN A 152 8.80 -1.82 -12.20
C GLN A 152 9.54 -2.40 -10.99
N VAL A 153 10.36 -3.42 -11.22
CA VAL A 153 11.24 -3.95 -10.16
C VAL A 153 12.30 -2.89 -9.82
N SER A 154 12.50 -2.68 -8.52
CA SER A 154 13.56 -1.86 -7.97
C SER A 154 14.01 -2.45 -6.65
N ASP A 155 15.25 -2.20 -6.29
CA ASP A 155 15.76 -2.46 -4.96
C ASP A 155 15.47 -1.26 -4.03
N GLN A 156 15.24 -1.54 -2.76
CA GLN A 156 15.00 -0.56 -1.71
C GLN A 156 15.93 -0.81 -0.53
N ILE A 157 16.46 0.27 0.05
CA ILE A 157 17.25 0.24 1.28
C ILE A 157 16.34 0.60 2.46
N LEU A 158 16.55 -0.06 3.60
CA LEU A 158 15.83 0.23 4.83
C LEU A 158 16.32 1.53 5.46
N LEU A 159 15.54 2.60 5.30
CA LEU A 159 15.87 3.93 5.81
C LEU A 159 14.78 4.54 6.69
N GLN A 160 13.56 4.02 6.63
CA GLN A 160 12.45 4.55 7.41
C GLN A 160 12.47 3.95 8.83
N ASP A 161 12.23 4.80 9.83
CA ASP A 161 12.06 4.42 11.23
C ASP A 161 10.82 3.54 11.48
N SER A 162 11.02 2.23 11.44
CA SER A 162 9.97 1.21 11.40
C SER A 162 10.32 0.00 12.25
N TYR A 163 9.34 -0.90 12.44
CA TYR A 163 9.60 -2.21 13.04
C TYR A 163 10.74 -2.96 12.33
N ASP A 164 10.78 -2.89 10.99
CA ASP A 164 11.84 -3.54 10.20
C ASP A 164 13.22 -2.96 10.54
N PHE A 165 13.30 -1.63 10.72
CA PHE A 165 14.54 -0.93 11.07
C PHE A 165 15.04 -1.32 12.46
N GLU A 166 14.18 -1.25 13.46
CA GLU A 166 14.54 -1.64 14.83
C GLU A 166 14.97 -3.11 14.89
N ASN A 167 14.32 -4.00 14.14
CA ASN A 167 14.71 -5.40 14.11
C ASN A 167 16.08 -5.64 13.45
N GLU A 168 16.43 -4.86 12.41
CA GLU A 168 17.71 -4.99 11.71
C GLU A 168 18.89 -4.34 12.45
N PHE A 169 18.67 -3.19 13.08
CA PHE A 169 19.72 -2.40 13.72
C PHE A 169 19.73 -2.47 15.25
N GLY A 170 18.66 -3.00 15.86
CA GLY A 170 18.52 -3.15 17.32
C GLY A 170 18.15 -1.86 18.07
N GLN A 171 17.87 -0.78 17.35
CA GLN A 171 17.49 0.54 17.86
C GLN A 171 16.76 1.32 16.76
N ASN A 172 16.05 2.40 17.11
CA ASN A 172 15.34 3.24 16.14
C ASN A 172 16.30 4.05 15.26
N PHE A 173 15.77 4.62 14.17
CA PHE A 173 16.55 5.38 13.19
C PHE A 173 17.30 6.55 13.83
N TYR A 174 16.62 7.34 14.65
CA TYR A 174 17.17 8.56 15.23
C TYR A 174 18.32 8.26 16.20
N GLU A 175 18.18 7.25 17.05
CA GLU A 175 19.24 6.79 17.95
C GLU A 175 20.47 6.29 17.17
N LEU A 176 20.26 5.61 16.05
CA LEU A 176 21.36 5.19 15.18
C LEU A 176 22.01 6.38 14.49
N ALA A 177 21.21 7.30 13.93
CA ALA A 177 21.68 8.49 13.25
C ALA A 177 22.54 9.36 14.19
N ASP A 178 22.12 9.55 15.45
CA ASP A 178 22.89 10.26 16.47
C ASP A 178 24.26 9.62 16.72
N GLN A 179 24.34 8.28 16.73
CA GLN A 179 25.60 7.55 16.90
C GLN A 179 26.52 7.71 15.69
N ILE A 180 25.96 7.69 14.47
CA ILE A 180 26.73 7.79 13.23
C ILE A 180 27.23 9.21 13.00
N PHE A 181 26.36 10.20 13.20
CA PHE A 181 26.60 11.59 12.82
C PHE A 181 26.98 12.50 13.99
N ALA A 182 27.00 11.98 15.23
CA ALA A 182 27.28 12.73 16.44
C ALA A 182 26.32 13.92 16.65
N GLU A 183 25.02 13.62 16.61
CA GLU A 183 23.90 14.58 16.78
C GLU A 183 23.81 15.66 15.66
N ASP A 184 24.34 15.37 14.47
CA ASP A 184 24.20 16.24 13.28
C ASP A 184 22.87 15.94 12.56
N GLU A 185 21.82 16.67 12.98
CA GLU A 185 20.44 16.54 12.47
C GLU A 185 20.35 16.73 10.95
N ASP A 186 21.14 17.64 10.35
CA ASP A 186 21.10 17.91 8.90
C ASP A 186 21.47 16.66 8.09
N LYS A 187 22.42 15.86 8.59
CA LYS A 187 22.82 14.60 7.94
C LYS A 187 21.84 13.46 8.18
N ALA A 188 21.23 13.42 9.38
CA ALA A 188 20.17 12.47 9.67
C ALA A 188 18.98 12.70 8.71
N ASP A 189 18.60 13.96 8.53
CA ASP A 189 17.56 14.37 7.58
C ASP A 189 17.98 14.06 6.13
N GLU A 190 19.23 14.36 5.73
CA GLU A 190 19.72 14.02 4.38
C GLU A 190 19.62 12.53 4.09
N LEU A 191 19.96 11.67 5.06
CA LEU A 191 19.83 10.22 4.96
C LEU A 191 18.36 9.78 4.89
N LEU A 192 17.50 10.30 5.78
CA LEU A 192 16.08 9.94 5.83
C LEU A 192 15.35 10.38 4.56
N ASN A 193 15.73 11.51 3.96
CA ASN A 193 15.19 12.00 2.69
C ASN A 193 15.54 11.11 1.48
N LEU A 194 16.43 10.12 1.64
CA LEU A 194 16.62 9.07 0.63
C LEU A 194 15.57 7.97 0.71
N ALA A 195 14.77 7.91 1.79
CA ALA A 195 13.65 6.98 1.90
C ALA A 195 12.58 7.33 0.85
N ALA A 196 12.13 6.32 0.12
CA ALA A 196 11.17 6.51 -0.96
C ALA A 196 9.72 6.46 -0.45
N GLU A 197 9.01 7.58 -0.52
CA GLU A 197 7.55 7.66 -0.39
C GLU A 197 6.89 7.29 -1.73
N GLU A 198 6.85 6.00 -2.04
CA GLU A 198 6.32 5.51 -3.31
C GLU A 198 5.20 4.48 -3.09
N SER A 199 4.27 4.42 -4.05
CA SER A 199 3.33 3.30 -4.13
C SER A 199 4.07 2.04 -4.59
N GLN A 200 3.81 0.91 -3.92
CA GLN A 200 4.64 -0.29 -4.11
C GLN A 200 3.92 -1.59 -3.72
N ILE A 201 4.48 -2.70 -4.18
CA ILE A 201 4.22 -4.07 -3.71
C ILE A 201 5.55 -4.60 -3.14
N GLY A 202 5.50 -5.16 -1.94
CA GLY A 202 6.71 -5.62 -1.24
C GLY A 202 7.62 -4.46 -0.80
N GLY A 203 8.89 -4.79 -0.53
CA GLY A 203 9.83 -3.82 0.05
C GLY A 203 9.62 -3.55 1.54
N TYR A 204 9.93 -2.33 1.95
CA TYR A 204 9.77 -1.77 3.30
C TYR A 204 8.71 -0.66 3.27
N PRO A 205 7.77 -0.65 4.24
CA PRO A 205 6.72 0.35 4.27
C PRO A 205 7.23 1.75 4.59
N PHE A 206 6.44 2.72 4.17
CA PHE A 206 6.58 4.12 4.55
C PHE A 206 5.39 4.52 5.43
N PHE A 207 5.63 5.45 6.35
CA PHE A 207 4.67 6.01 7.28
C PHE A 207 4.97 7.50 7.43
N THR A 208 3.94 8.35 7.50
CA THR A 208 4.12 9.76 7.87
C THR A 208 4.13 9.94 9.38
N GLN A 209 3.59 8.97 10.13
CA GLN A 209 3.58 8.93 11.59
C GLN A 209 4.44 7.76 12.07
N GLU A 210 3.82 6.72 12.65
CA GLU A 210 4.53 5.61 13.27
C GLU A 210 4.06 4.27 12.69
N ASP A 211 4.96 3.29 12.66
CA ASP A 211 4.65 1.93 12.24
C ASP A 211 3.73 1.25 13.26
N PRO A 212 2.48 0.87 12.89
CA PRO A 212 1.56 0.22 13.81
C PRO A 212 2.05 -1.14 14.32
N ARG A 213 3.03 -1.75 13.65
CA ARG A 213 3.63 -3.03 14.03
C ARG A 213 4.60 -2.90 15.19
N ALA A 214 5.18 -1.72 15.42
CA ALA A 214 6.15 -1.48 16.50
C ALA A 214 5.58 -1.77 17.90
N TYR A 215 4.26 -1.70 18.05
CA TYR A 215 3.55 -1.96 19.30
C TYR A 215 3.30 -3.44 19.61
N THR A 216 3.72 -4.36 18.74
CA THR A 216 3.50 -5.79 18.88
C THR A 216 4.82 -6.55 18.84
N GLU A 217 5.12 -7.31 19.90
CA GLU A 217 6.26 -8.25 19.85
C GLU A 217 5.99 -9.34 18.81
N ASN A 218 6.84 -9.41 17.77
CA ASN A 218 6.72 -10.35 16.64
C ASN A 218 5.35 -10.22 15.92
N PRO A 219 5.11 -9.11 15.20
CA PRO A 219 3.86 -8.88 14.49
C PRO A 219 3.59 -10.01 13.50
N HIS A 220 2.37 -10.56 13.53
CA HIS A 220 1.96 -11.61 12.60
C HIS A 220 1.96 -11.11 11.15
N HIS A 221 1.56 -9.86 10.93
CA HIS A 221 1.51 -9.19 9.62
C HIS A 221 2.85 -8.48 9.33
N ASP A 222 3.87 -9.30 9.10
CA ASP A 222 5.27 -8.89 8.94
C ASP A 222 5.63 -8.37 7.54
N THR A 223 4.79 -8.62 6.55
CA THR A 223 5.13 -8.37 5.14
C THR A 223 4.22 -7.30 4.55
N LEU A 224 4.82 -6.27 3.94
CA LEU A 224 4.08 -5.29 3.15
C LEU A 224 3.52 -5.96 1.89
N LEU A 225 2.19 -6.05 1.80
CA LEU A 225 1.50 -6.57 0.63
C LEU A 225 1.35 -5.51 -0.45
N PHE A 226 0.87 -4.32 -0.06
CA PHE A 226 0.58 -3.22 -0.97
C PHE A 226 0.64 -1.89 -0.21
N GLN A 227 1.18 -0.88 -0.87
CA GLN A 227 1.21 0.50 -0.39
C GLN A 227 0.75 1.44 -1.49
N LEU A 228 -0.09 2.41 -1.11
CA LEU A 228 -0.55 3.48 -1.97
C LEU A 228 -0.22 4.81 -1.31
N ALA A 229 0.80 5.50 -1.81
CA ALA A 229 1.16 6.84 -1.34
C ALA A 229 0.28 7.91 -2.01
N SER A 230 0.15 9.07 -1.38
CA SER A 230 -0.47 10.23 -2.02
C SER A 230 0.37 10.67 -3.22
N GLU A 231 -0.27 10.98 -4.34
CA GLU A 231 0.43 11.34 -5.58
C GLU A 231 -0.40 12.34 -6.39
N ASP A 232 0.28 13.40 -6.84
CA ASP A 232 -0.22 14.34 -7.83
C ASP A 232 0.11 13.81 -9.25
N PHE A 233 -0.84 13.90 -10.18
CA PHE A 233 -0.55 13.65 -11.60
C PHE A 233 -0.55 14.96 -12.39
N GLU A 234 0.20 15.01 -13.49
CA GLU A 234 0.22 16.17 -14.38
C GLU A 234 -1.21 16.59 -14.77
N GLY A 235 -1.65 17.76 -14.32
CA GLY A 235 -2.98 18.31 -14.62
C GLY A 235 -4.10 17.89 -13.65
N ASN A 236 -3.85 16.94 -12.73
CA ASN A 236 -4.77 16.57 -11.65
C ASN A 236 -4.03 16.64 -10.30
N ARG A 237 -4.10 17.80 -9.65
CA ARG A 237 -3.71 17.91 -8.24
C ARG A 237 -4.66 17.05 -7.41
N MET A 238 -4.12 16.25 -6.50
CA MET A 238 -4.85 15.34 -5.61
C MET A 238 -5.44 14.12 -6.32
N ALA A 239 -4.69 13.51 -7.23
CA ALA A 239 -5.18 12.33 -7.94
C ALA A 239 -5.28 11.10 -7.01
N ILE A 240 -4.31 10.95 -6.11
CA ILE A 240 -4.35 10.05 -4.97
C ILE A 240 -4.05 10.89 -3.72
N MET A 241 -4.94 10.89 -2.74
CA MET A 241 -4.78 11.71 -1.54
C MET A 241 -5.32 11.01 -0.30
N TRP A 242 -4.43 10.78 0.66
CA TRP A 242 -4.74 10.29 1.99
C TRP A 242 -4.65 11.44 2.99
N GLY A 243 -5.77 11.95 3.51
CA GLY A 243 -5.76 13.06 4.47
C GLY A 243 -4.91 14.25 4.00
N ASP A 244 -3.90 14.62 4.80
CA ASP A 244 -2.88 15.63 4.45
C ASP A 244 -1.60 14.94 3.93
N CYS A 245 -1.63 14.50 2.67
CA CYS A 245 -0.50 13.87 1.97
C CYS A 245 0.09 12.64 2.70
N GLY A 246 -0.79 11.70 3.01
CA GLY A 246 -0.46 10.46 3.71
C GLY A 246 -0.22 9.24 2.82
N VAL A 247 -0.23 8.07 3.44
CA VAL A 247 -0.01 6.79 2.79
C VAL A 247 -0.91 5.70 3.40
N GLY A 248 -1.42 4.80 2.55
CA GLY A 248 -2.14 3.61 2.98
C GLY A 248 -1.30 2.35 2.77
N ASN A 249 -1.29 1.45 3.75
CA ASN A 249 -0.54 0.20 3.73
C ASN A 249 -1.45 -1.00 4.04
N PHE A 250 -1.20 -2.11 3.35
CA PHE A 250 -1.80 -3.40 3.64
C PHE A 250 -0.69 -4.40 3.93
N PHE A 251 -0.81 -5.10 5.06
CA PHE A 251 0.18 -6.08 5.51
C PHE A 251 -0.42 -7.47 5.59
N ILE A 252 0.42 -8.47 5.36
CA ILE A 252 0.08 -9.89 5.39
C ILE A 252 1.18 -10.65 6.13
N ASN A 253 0.87 -11.83 6.65
CA ASN A 253 1.90 -12.75 7.08
C ASN A 253 2.64 -13.33 5.86
N LYS A 254 3.98 -13.43 5.92
CA LYS A 254 4.78 -13.99 4.82
C LYS A 254 4.32 -15.38 4.36
N GLN A 255 3.96 -16.27 5.30
CA GLN A 255 3.55 -17.63 4.96
C GLN A 255 2.16 -17.66 4.32
N ASP A 256 1.25 -16.78 4.76
CA ASP A 256 -0.07 -16.61 4.15
C ASP A 256 0.07 -16.09 2.71
N LEU A 257 0.98 -15.13 2.46
CA LEU A 257 1.30 -14.66 1.10
C LEU A 257 1.78 -15.80 0.19
N ILE A 258 2.74 -16.61 0.65
CA ILE A 258 3.25 -17.78 -0.09
C ILE A 258 2.12 -18.77 -0.40
N ASN A 259 1.21 -18.96 0.56
CA ASN A 259 0.06 -19.86 0.45
C ASN A 259 -1.11 -19.23 -0.33
N ARG A 260 -1.03 -17.95 -0.70
CA ARG A 260 -2.09 -17.16 -1.34
C ARG A 260 -3.36 -17.05 -0.48
N ASP A 261 -3.21 -17.04 0.83
CA ASP A 261 -4.31 -16.83 1.77
C ASP A 261 -4.42 -15.34 2.14
N PHE A 262 -5.34 -14.64 1.49
CA PHE A 262 -5.59 -13.21 1.72
C PHE A 262 -6.76 -12.97 2.69
N SER A 263 -7.15 -13.97 3.49
CA SER A 263 -8.26 -13.83 4.43
C SER A 263 -7.92 -12.97 5.65
N ASN A 264 -6.63 -12.84 5.99
CA ASN A 264 -6.14 -12.13 7.17
C ASN A 264 -5.15 -11.02 6.79
N ILE A 265 -5.68 -9.85 6.43
CA ILE A 265 -4.91 -8.67 6.03
C ILE A 265 -5.05 -7.59 7.09
N MET A 266 -3.94 -6.96 7.46
CA MET A 266 -3.94 -5.76 8.28
C MET A 266 -3.97 -4.53 7.38
N TYR A 267 -4.87 -3.59 7.65
CA TYR A 267 -4.96 -2.32 6.95
C TYR A 267 -4.55 -1.17 7.88
N ASN A 268 -3.71 -0.27 7.38
CA ASN A 268 -3.31 0.98 8.02
C ASN A 268 -3.35 2.14 7.03
N TRP A 269 -3.57 3.35 7.52
CA TRP A 269 -3.14 4.56 6.82
C TRP A 269 -2.84 5.66 7.85
N ASP A 270 -1.96 6.58 7.47
CA ASP A 270 -1.66 7.79 8.22
C ASP A 270 -1.49 8.98 7.27
N CYS A 271 -1.43 10.19 7.82
CA CYS A 271 -1.07 11.41 7.10
C CYS A 271 -0.36 12.40 8.01
N SER A 272 0.12 13.52 7.45
CA SER A 272 0.79 14.58 8.21
C SER A 272 -0.17 15.42 9.06
#